data_AF-A0A1Z3HJQ3-F1
#
_entry.id   AF-A0A1Z3HJQ3-F1
#
_cell.length_a   1.000
_cell.length_b   1.000
_cell.length_c   1.000
_cell.angle_alpha   90.00
_cell.angle_beta   90.00
_cell.angle_gamma   90.00
#
_symmetry.space_group_name_H-M   'P 1'
#
loop_
_entity.id
_entity.type
_entity.pdbx_description
1 polymer ?
#
loop_
_entity_poly.entity_id
_entity_poly.type
_entity_poly.pdbx_seq_one_letter_code
_entity_poly.pdbx_strand_id
1 'polypeptide(L)'
;MRGQELEITAFRQGLETGTIECRPPRQCPYDVLVQHLVTLACGDGFAPETTLQTLRQTIAYADLSDADFQWVLDFSLAGGATLCPAVE
;
A
#
# COMPACT_ATOMS: atom_id res chain seq x y z
N MET A 1 -18.38 20.03 -22.48
CA MET A 1 -17.23 19.18 -22.87
C MET A 1 -16.43 18.88 -21.62
N ARG A 2 -16.17 17.59 -21.36
CA ARG A 2 -15.71 17.03 -20.08
C ARG A 2 -14.18 17.05 -20.04
N GLY A 3 -13.56 17.44 -18.92
CA GLY A 3 -12.09 17.60 -18.76
C GLY A 3 -11.23 16.39 -19.10
N GLN A 4 -11.84 15.22 -19.27
CA GLN A 4 -11.25 13.97 -19.74
C GLN A 4 -10.47 14.12 -21.06
N GLU A 5 -10.91 14.97 -22.00
CA GLU A 5 -10.19 15.15 -23.27
C GLU A 5 -8.89 15.95 -23.12
N LEU A 6 -8.85 16.86 -22.14
CA LEU A 6 -7.65 17.65 -21.84
C LEU A 6 -6.57 16.76 -21.22
N GLU A 7 -6.96 15.88 -20.29
CA GLU A 7 -6.04 14.94 -19.64
C GLU A 7 -5.46 13.94 -20.64
N ILE A 8 -6.29 13.39 -21.54
CA ILE A 8 -5.82 12.45 -22.57
C ILE A 8 -4.85 13.15 -23.54
N THR A 9 -5.11 14.41 -23.88
CA THR A 9 -4.23 15.20 -24.76
C THR A 9 -2.90 15.51 -24.06
N ALA A 10 -2.95 15.95 -22.81
CA ALA A 10 -1.74 16.21 -22.00
C ALA A 10 -0.92 14.93 -21.79
N PHE A 11 -1.56 13.79 -21.58
CA PHE A 11 -0.89 12.49 -21.43
C PHE A 11 -0.19 12.06 -22.74
N ARG A 12 -0.86 12.20 -23.89
CA ARG A 12 -0.25 11.91 -25.20
C ARG A 12 0.95 12.81 -25.49
N GLN A 13 0.84 14.10 -25.18
CA GLN A 13 1.95 15.04 -25.30
C GLN A 13 3.12 14.71 -24.34
N GLY A 14 2.83 14.27 -23.12
CA GLY A 14 3.83 13.80 -22.16
C GLY A 14 4.59 12.55 -22.64
N LEU A 15 3.89 11.61 -23.30
CA LEU A 15 4.50 10.43 -23.90
C LEU A 15 5.39 10.77 -25.10
N GLU A 16 4.92 11.63 -26.01
CA GLU A 16 5.68 12.06 -27.20
C GLU A 16 6.96 12.85 -26.85
N THR A 17 6.94 13.57 -25.73
CA THR A 17 8.09 14.34 -25.23
C THR A 17 9.04 13.51 -24.36
N GLY A 18 8.76 12.23 -24.12
CA GLY A 18 9.56 11.36 -23.25
C GLY A 18 9.60 11.82 -21.79
N THR A 19 8.67 12.70 -21.40
CA THR A 19 8.57 13.26 -20.05
C THR A 19 7.91 12.23 -19.15
N ILE A 20 8.61 11.14 -18.85
CA ILE A 20 8.21 10.22 -17.78
C ILE A 20 8.57 10.92 -16.47
N GLU A 21 7.56 11.34 -15.74
CA GLU A 21 7.73 11.94 -14.42
C GLU A 21 8.36 10.91 -13.49
N CYS A 22 9.65 11.08 -13.19
CA CYS A 22 10.39 10.15 -12.34
C CYS A 22 9.87 10.31 -10.91
N ARG A 23 9.03 9.37 -10.46
CA ARG A 23 8.59 9.30 -9.07
C ARG A 23 9.55 8.39 -8.31
N PRO A 24 10.38 8.93 -7.40
CA PRO A 24 11.19 8.07 -6.55
C PRO A 24 10.28 7.15 -5.73
N PRO A 25 10.66 5.88 -5.53
CA PRO A 25 9.89 4.98 -4.68
C PRO A 25 9.79 5.58 -3.28
N ARG A 26 8.57 5.71 -2.77
CA ARG A 26 8.34 6.11 -1.38
C ARG A 26 8.79 4.97 -0.49
N GLN A 27 9.65 5.28 0.47
CA GLN A 27 10.08 4.35 1.50
C GLN A 27 8.99 4.25 2.56
N CYS A 28 8.63 3.03 2.94
CA CYS A 28 7.65 2.69 3.97
C CYS A 28 6.33 3.48 3.93
N PRO A 29 5.55 3.43 2.82
CA PRO A 29 4.21 4.02 2.80
C PRO A 29 3.26 3.21 3.68
N TYR A 30 3.12 3.59 4.95
CA TYR A 30 2.35 2.84 5.95
C TYR A 30 0.85 2.73 5.61
N ASP A 31 0.28 3.70 4.91
CA ASP A 31 -1.10 3.67 4.42
C ASP A 31 -1.37 2.50 3.46
N VAL A 32 -0.46 2.30 2.50
CA VAL A 32 -0.51 1.18 1.56
C VAL A 32 -0.30 -0.14 2.28
N LEU A 33 0.61 -0.18 3.26
CA LEU A 33 0.84 -1.37 4.07
C LEU A 33 -0.42 -1.75 4.88
N VAL A 34 -1.03 -0.80 5.58
CA VAL A 34 -2.29 -1.01 6.31
C VAL A 34 -3.37 -1.54 5.38
N GLN A 35 -3.56 -0.91 4.22
CA GLN A 35 -4.56 -1.35 3.24
C GLN A 35 -4.32 -2.80 2.79
N HIS A 36 -3.05 -3.16 2.56
CA HIS A 36 -2.67 -4.52 2.17
C HIS A 36 -3.00 -5.53 3.28
N LEU A 37 -2.62 -5.24 4.53
CA LEU A 37 -2.87 -6.13 5.66
C LEU A 37 -4.36 -6.31 5.94
N VAL A 38 -5.15 -5.24 5.85
CA VAL A 38 -6.63 -5.32 5.97
C VAL A 38 -7.21 -6.22 4.88
N THR A 39 -6.70 -6.13 3.65
CA THR A 39 -7.16 -6.98 2.54
C THR A 39 -6.84 -8.46 2.79
N LEU A 40 -5.63 -8.76 3.30
CA LEU A 40 -5.26 -10.12 3.68
C LEU A 40 -6.11 -10.65 4.84
N ALA A 41 -6.39 -9.80 5.85
CA ALA A 41 -7.23 -10.16 6.99
C ALA A 41 -8.68 -10.47 6.61
N CYS A 42 -9.23 -9.79 5.59
CA CYS A 42 -10.57 -10.09 5.06
C CYS A 42 -10.64 -11.38 4.22
N GLY A 43 -9.49 -11.92 3.80
CA GLY A 43 -9.40 -13.20 3.08
C GLY A 43 -9.15 -14.36 4.04
N ASP A 44 -8.12 -15.15 3.78
CA ASP A 44 -7.73 -16.30 4.61
C ASP A 44 -6.91 -15.89 5.86
N GLY A 45 -6.68 -14.58 6.06
CA GLY A 45 -5.75 -14.07 7.07
C GLY A 45 -4.29 -14.16 6.61
N PHE A 46 -3.36 -13.88 7.54
CA PHE A 46 -1.93 -13.96 7.28
C PHE A 46 -1.13 -14.24 8.57
N ALA A 47 0.08 -14.79 8.41
CA ALA A 47 1.03 -14.98 9.51
C ALA A 47 1.98 -13.78 9.59
N PRO A 48 2.00 -13.01 10.70
CA PRO A 48 2.76 -11.75 10.80
C PRO A 48 4.25 -11.89 10.44
N GLU A 49 4.93 -12.91 10.93
CA GLU A 49 6.37 -13.11 10.71
C GLU A 49 6.68 -13.41 9.25
N THR A 50 5.91 -14.28 8.62
CA THR A 50 6.05 -14.62 7.19
C THR A 50 5.74 -13.42 6.29
N THR A 51 4.72 -12.63 6.66
CA THR A 51 4.35 -11.42 5.95
C THR A 51 5.46 -10.37 6.03
N LEU A 52 6.03 -10.14 7.22
CA LEU A 52 7.15 -9.20 7.40
C LEU A 52 8.37 -9.59 6.56
N GLN A 53 8.73 -10.87 6.55
CA GLN A 53 9.81 -11.37 5.69
C GLN A 53 9.55 -11.10 4.21
N THR A 54 8.31 -11.27 3.76
CA THR A 54 7.92 -11.03 2.37
C THR A 54 7.94 -9.54 2.03
N LEU A 55 7.46 -8.68 2.94
CA LEU A 55 7.49 -7.22 2.77
C LEU A 55 8.92 -6.70 2.62
N ARG A 56 9.85 -7.18 3.45
CA ARG A 56 11.28 -6.83 3.39
C ARG A 56 11.97 -7.26 2.09
N GLN A 57 11.38 -8.14 1.29
CA GLN A 57 11.88 -8.47 -0.05
C GLN A 57 11.51 -7.40 -1.10
N THR A 58 10.63 -6.45 -0.76
CA THR A 58 10.25 -5.35 -1.65
C THR A 58 11.11 -4.12 -1.39
N ILE A 59 11.37 -3.34 -2.44
CA ILE A 59 12.18 -2.11 -2.34
C ILE A 59 11.56 -1.09 -1.36
N ALA A 60 10.24 -1.03 -1.28
CA ALA A 60 9.54 -0.03 -0.46
C ALA A 60 9.58 -0.33 1.04
N TYR A 61 9.78 -1.59 1.45
CA TYR A 61 9.75 -2.01 2.86
C TYR A 61 11.01 -2.78 3.28
N ALA A 62 12.10 -2.71 2.50
CA ALA A 62 13.37 -3.39 2.80
C ALA A 62 13.91 -3.03 4.19
N ASP A 63 13.75 -1.76 4.59
CA ASP A 63 14.19 -1.22 5.88
C ASP A 63 13.07 -1.17 6.95
N LEU A 64 11.92 -1.81 6.70
CA LEU A 64 10.82 -1.81 7.65
C LEU A 64 11.24 -2.49 8.95
N SER A 65 11.20 -1.77 10.07
CA SER A 65 11.57 -2.31 11.38
C SER A 65 10.45 -3.18 11.96
N ASP A 66 10.80 -4.11 12.85
CA ASP A 66 9.83 -4.96 13.54
C ASP A 66 8.90 -4.11 14.43
N ALA A 67 9.42 -3.04 15.03
CA ALA A 67 8.63 -2.11 15.84
C ALA A 67 7.60 -1.34 15.00
N ASP A 68 7.98 -0.85 13.82
CA ASP A 68 7.05 -0.16 12.93
C ASP A 68 6.01 -1.12 12.37
N PHE A 69 6.41 -2.34 12.03
CA PHE A 69 5.47 -3.38 11.59
C PHE A 69 4.47 -3.71 12.69
N GLN A 70 4.93 -3.85 13.95
CA GLN A 70 4.04 -4.07 15.08
C GLN A 70 3.07 -2.90 15.29
N TRP A 71 3.55 -1.66 15.20
CA TRP A 71 2.69 -0.48 15.27
C TRP A 71 1.62 -0.49 14.18
N VAL A 72 1.98 -0.88 12.96
CA VAL A 72 1.03 -1.02 11.84
C VAL A 72 0.01 -2.13 12.09
N LEU A 73 0.42 -3.26 12.67
CA LEU A 73 -0.51 -4.33 13.05
C LEU A 73 -1.50 -3.85 14.11
N ASP A 74 -1.01 -3.19 15.15
CA ASP A 74 -1.85 -2.65 16.24
C ASP A 74 -2.84 -1.62 15.71
N PHE A 75 -2.39 -0.73 14.82
CA PHE A 75 -3.24 0.24 14.13
C PHE A 75 -4.30 -0.45 13.26
N SER A 76 -3.90 -1.48 12.51
CA SER A 76 -4.79 -2.23 11.63
C SER A 76 -5.86 -3.01 12.41
N LEU A 77 -5.52 -3.53 13.58
CA LEU A 77 -6.47 -4.20 14.49
C LEU A 77 -7.45 -3.21 15.12
N ALA A 78 -6.96 -2.05 15.56
CA ALA A 78 -7.80 -0.98 16.11
C ALA A 78 -8.81 -0.46 15.07
N GLY A 79 -8.42 -0.34 13.80
CA GLY A 79 -9.32 0.01 12.70
C GLY A 79 -10.19 -1.16 12.22
N GLY A 80 -9.62 -2.37 12.17
CA GLY A 80 -10.26 -3.60 11.69
C GLY A 80 -11.38 -4.12 12.60
N ALA A 81 -11.32 -3.83 13.90
CA ALA A 81 -12.43 -4.10 14.82
C ALA A 81 -13.75 -3.39 14.43
N THR A 82 -13.69 -2.37 13.57
CA THR A 82 -14.86 -1.68 13.02
C THR A 82 -15.43 -2.38 11.76
N LEU A 83 -14.64 -3.25 11.11
CA LEU A 83 -14.94 -3.84 9.79
C LEU A 83 -15.06 -5.38 9.81
N CYS A 84 -14.53 -6.06 10.84
CA CYS A 84 -14.75 -7.49 11.05
C CYS A 84 -16.08 -7.71 11.77
N PRO A 85 -17.03 -8.52 11.25
CA PRO A 85 -18.05 -9.08 12.12
C PRO A 85 -17.32 -9.95 13.14
N ALA A 86 -17.62 -9.75 14.43
CA ALA A 86 -17.05 -10.54 15.51
C ALA A 86 -17.22 -12.03 15.17
N VAL A 87 -16.11 -12.73 15.00
CA VAL A 87 -16.09 -14.18 15.01
C VAL A 87 -15.95 -14.60 16.47
N GLU A 88 -17.04 -15.14 17.03
CA GLU A 88 -17.00 -15.97 18.24
C GLU A 88 -16.30 -17.30 17.94
#